data_AF-A0A2U8TQX0-F1
#
_entry.id   AF-A0A2U8TQX0-F1
#
_cell.length_a   1.000
_cell.length_b   1.000
_cell.length_c   1.000
_cell.angle_alpha   90.00
_cell.angle_beta   90.00
_cell.angle_gamma   90.00
#
_symmetry.space_group_name_H-M   'P 1'
#
loop_
_entity.id
_entity.type
_entity.pdbx_description
1 polymer ?
#
loop_
_entity_poly.entity_id
_entity_poly.type
_entity_poly.pdbx_seq_one_letter_code
_entity_poly.pdbx_strand_id
1 'polypeptide(L)'
;MLAMARDVRAEEFDLKVLLAHVDKVGTKKETLMEINATTRASTRITEPANTPKAVPSEAPGNSDLSAVTEGVKVTLSAEGAAKASSESEKNADIDASNLPDGVKKILKVIRDIQEKIQKKMEELDAIKNDHSLSEKDREGKVQGILAELGILTSQLTTTTNDLHRTENEMKLSSSMKKLSNSLSAPRD
;
A
#
# COMPACT_ATOMS: atom_id res chain seq x y z
N MET A 1 -53.23 33.99 -12.51
CA MET A 1 -52.77 32.58 -12.62
C MET A 1 -51.41 32.63 -13.32
N LEU A 2 -50.30 32.79 -12.61
CA LEU A 2 -49.65 31.89 -11.64
C LEU A 2 -49.07 30.62 -12.32
N ALA A 3 -47.76 30.75 -12.62
CA ALA A 3 -46.66 29.78 -12.57
C ALA A 3 -46.91 28.31 -12.95
N MET A 4 -46.11 27.79 -13.89
CA MET A 4 -45.12 26.73 -13.66
C MET A 4 -44.57 26.21 -15.00
N ALA A 5 -43.58 26.90 -15.56
CA ALA A 5 -42.58 26.25 -16.38
C ALA A 5 -41.39 26.00 -15.45
N ARG A 6 -41.33 24.79 -14.87
CA ARG A 6 -40.18 24.37 -14.08
C ARG A 6 -39.07 24.05 -15.07
N ASP A 7 -38.11 24.96 -15.08
CA ASP A 7 -36.73 24.81 -15.48
C ASP A 7 -36.22 23.41 -15.11
N VAL A 8 -35.83 22.64 -16.12
CA VAL A 8 -35.13 21.36 -15.94
C VAL A 8 -33.81 21.51 -16.66
N ARG A 9 -32.74 21.31 -15.87
CA ARG A 9 -31.35 21.08 -16.29
C ARG A 9 -30.41 22.28 -16.15
N ALA A 10 -30.47 22.93 -14.99
CA ALA A 10 -29.25 23.35 -14.28
C ALA A 10 -28.69 22.11 -13.54
N GLU A 11 -27.62 21.51 -14.06
CA GLU A 11 -26.68 20.58 -13.37
C GLU A 11 -25.59 20.19 -14.40
N GLU A 12 -24.94 21.17 -15.04
CA GLU A 12 -23.55 20.98 -15.47
C GLU A 12 -22.68 21.73 -14.45
N PHE A 13 -22.57 21.14 -13.26
CA PHE A 13 -21.52 21.51 -12.32
C PHE A 13 -20.20 21.02 -12.90
N ASP A 14 -19.55 21.95 -13.59
CA ASP A 14 -18.24 21.85 -14.21
C ASP A 14 -17.19 21.36 -13.20
N LEU A 15 -16.92 20.05 -13.21
CA LEU A 15 -15.87 19.37 -12.45
C LEU A 15 -14.46 19.90 -12.76
N LYS A 16 -14.28 20.87 -13.67
CA LYS A 16 -13.01 21.56 -13.91
C LYS A 16 -12.61 22.58 -12.85
N VAL A 17 -13.54 23.07 -12.02
CA VAL A 17 -13.20 24.11 -11.03
C VAL A 17 -12.40 23.56 -9.84
N LEU A 18 -12.49 22.25 -9.55
CA LEU A 18 -11.81 21.68 -8.38
C LEU A 18 -10.31 21.38 -8.60
N LEU A 19 -9.81 21.42 -9.84
CA LEU A 19 -8.40 21.10 -10.14
C LEU A 19 -7.46 22.32 -10.12
N ALA A 20 -7.94 23.51 -9.77
CA ALA A 20 -7.17 24.75 -9.87
C ALA A 20 -6.55 25.28 -8.54
N HIS A 21 -6.55 24.51 -7.45
CA HIS A 21 -6.14 25.03 -6.12
C HIS A 21 -4.92 24.36 -5.46
N VAL A 22 -4.17 23.49 -6.15
CA VAL A 22 -3.01 22.80 -5.54
C VAL A 22 -1.68 23.55 -5.73
N ASP A 23 -1.63 24.64 -6.50
CA ASP A 23 -0.35 25.22 -6.93
C ASP A 23 0.22 26.34 -6.01
N LYS A 24 -0.13 26.36 -4.71
CA LYS A 24 0.22 27.51 -3.85
C LYS A 24 0.48 27.25 -2.37
N VAL A 25 1.22 26.19 -2.01
CA VAL A 25 1.84 26.06 -0.68
C VAL A 25 3.12 25.23 -0.81
N GLY A 26 4.34 25.67 -0.50
CA GLY A 26 4.85 26.92 0.00
C GLY A 26 6.36 26.75 0.07
N THR A 27 7.09 27.62 -0.63
CA THR A 27 8.51 27.83 -0.42
C THR A 27 8.72 28.56 0.90
N LYS A 28 9.13 27.88 1.97
CA LYS A 28 9.77 28.54 3.12
C LYS A 28 10.92 27.71 3.67
N LYS A 29 12.09 28.32 3.58
CA LYS A 29 13.35 27.99 4.24
C LYS A 29 13.21 28.09 5.76
N GLU A 30 14.17 27.46 6.44
CA GLU A 30 14.56 27.62 7.84
C GLU A 30 13.58 27.14 8.90
N THR A 31 13.95 26.05 9.57
CA THR A 31 14.11 25.96 11.04
C THR A 31 14.68 24.58 11.35
N LEU A 32 16.01 24.49 11.53
CA LEU A 32 16.64 23.35 12.19
C LEU A 32 16.77 23.72 13.67
N MET A 33 15.80 23.25 14.46
CA MET A 33 15.82 23.37 15.90
C MET A 33 16.42 22.09 16.48
N GLU A 34 17.65 22.24 16.99
CA GLU A 34 18.44 21.24 17.68
C GLU A 34 17.92 21.11 19.12
N ILE A 35 17.25 20.00 19.46
CA ILE A 35 16.95 19.65 20.86
C ILE A 35 16.75 18.13 20.99
N ASN A 36 17.67 17.41 21.63
CA ASN A 36 17.57 17.11 23.07
C ASN A 36 18.68 16.13 23.49
N ALA A 37 19.71 16.66 24.15
CA ALA A 37 20.57 15.86 25.01
C ALA A 37 19.79 15.52 26.28
N THR A 38 19.54 14.24 26.53
CA THR A 38 19.03 13.76 27.83
C THR A 38 19.76 12.49 28.22
N THR A 39 20.79 12.71 29.03
CA THR A 39 21.01 12.06 30.32
C THR A 39 20.56 10.61 30.44
N ARG A 40 21.52 9.68 30.38
CA ARG A 40 21.46 8.43 31.13
C ARG A 40 22.78 8.21 31.86
N ALA A 41 22.77 8.57 33.15
CA ALA A 41 23.83 8.28 34.08
C ALA A 41 23.81 6.79 34.47
N SER A 42 25.01 6.22 34.51
CA SER A 42 25.51 5.18 35.40
C SER A 42 24.55 4.14 35.96
N THR A 43 24.80 2.89 35.59
CA THR A 43 24.75 1.79 36.55
C THR A 43 26.00 0.95 36.37
N ARG A 44 26.89 1.04 37.37
CA ARG A 44 28.13 0.28 37.52
C ARG A 44 27.83 -0.88 38.46
N ILE A 45 28.03 -2.11 38.00
CA ILE A 45 28.15 -3.33 38.81
C ILE A 45 28.97 -4.31 37.96
N THR A 46 30.30 -4.29 38.12
CA THR A 46 31.10 -5.29 38.84
C THR A 46 31.28 -6.61 38.09
N GLU A 47 32.47 -6.69 37.49
CA GLU A 47 33.23 -7.87 37.06
C GLU A 47 33.40 -8.89 38.20
N PRO A 48 33.51 -10.19 37.89
CA PRO A 48 34.80 -10.83 38.14
C PRO A 48 35.25 -11.86 37.09
N ALA A 49 36.58 -11.88 36.91
CA ALA A 49 37.45 -13.05 36.73
C ALA A 49 37.51 -13.79 35.37
N ASN A 50 38.38 -13.25 34.51
CA ASN A 50 39.49 -13.91 33.81
C ASN A 50 39.72 -15.43 34.08
N THR A 51 39.73 -16.24 33.03
CA THR A 51 40.81 -17.23 32.75
C THR A 51 40.87 -17.52 31.24
N PRO A 52 41.98 -17.25 30.54
CA PRO A 52 42.27 -17.76 29.21
C PRO A 52 42.88 -19.16 29.31
N LYS A 53 42.45 -20.09 28.44
CA LYS A 53 43.20 -21.34 28.22
C LYS A 53 43.35 -21.59 26.73
N ALA A 54 44.59 -21.49 26.28
CA ALA A 54 45.07 -21.82 24.94
C ALA A 54 45.64 -23.27 24.95
N VAL A 55 45.24 -24.08 23.94
CA VAL A 55 45.90 -25.12 23.07
C VAL A 55 47.09 -26.00 23.61
N PRO A 56 47.49 -27.18 23.02
CA PRO A 56 47.55 -27.53 21.57
C PRO A 56 47.39 -29.04 21.14
N SER A 57 47.60 -29.27 19.82
CA SER A 57 47.97 -30.50 19.06
C SER A 57 46.86 -31.49 18.65
N GLU A 58 46.78 -32.04 17.42
CA GLU A 58 47.53 -31.94 16.14
C GLU A 58 46.68 -32.64 15.03
N ALA A 59 46.96 -32.35 13.75
CA ALA A 59 46.19 -32.67 12.52
C ALA A 59 46.37 -34.14 12.01
N PRO A 60 46.06 -34.51 10.73
CA PRO A 60 45.04 -34.07 9.76
C PRO A 60 44.18 -35.25 9.23
N GLY A 61 42.99 -34.99 8.68
CA GLY A 61 42.15 -36.03 8.08
C GLY A 61 41.32 -35.48 6.92
N ASN A 62 41.84 -35.67 5.71
CA ASN A 62 41.26 -35.28 4.43
C ASN A 62 39.88 -35.93 4.23
N SER A 63 38.83 -35.15 3.97
CA SER A 63 37.58 -35.64 3.38
C SER A 63 36.90 -34.49 2.64
N ASP A 64 36.90 -34.61 1.31
CA ASP A 64 36.02 -34.02 0.32
C ASP A 64 35.06 -32.91 0.78
N LEU A 65 35.43 -31.69 0.40
CA LEU A 65 34.49 -30.59 0.22
C LEU A 65 33.61 -30.88 -1.00
N SER A 66 32.54 -31.65 -0.79
CA SER A 66 31.34 -31.60 -1.63
C SER A 66 30.13 -31.39 -0.73
N ALA A 67 30.12 -30.27 -0.01
CA ALA A 67 28.91 -29.75 0.61
C ALA A 67 28.01 -29.25 -0.52
N VAL A 68 27.15 -30.15 -1.03
CA VAL A 68 25.93 -29.77 -1.71
C VAL A 68 25.18 -28.87 -0.74
N THR A 69 25.20 -27.56 -1.00
CA THR A 69 24.30 -26.62 -0.34
C THR A 69 22.90 -26.96 -0.84
N GLU A 70 22.22 -27.85 -0.12
CA GLU A 70 20.80 -28.10 -0.33
C GLU A 70 20.06 -26.78 -0.07
N GLY A 71 19.80 -26.05 -1.15
CA GLY A 71 18.92 -24.90 -1.12
C GLY A 71 17.57 -25.35 -0.60
N VAL A 72 17.09 -24.69 0.45
CA VAL A 72 15.77 -24.92 1.04
C VAL A 72 14.72 -24.86 -0.09
N LYS A 73 14.20 -26.03 -0.51
CA LYS A 73 13.10 -26.12 -1.47
C LYS A 73 11.81 -25.74 -0.74
N VAL A 74 11.45 -24.47 -0.82
CA VAL A 74 10.14 -23.98 -0.36
C VAL A 74 9.10 -24.41 -1.40
N THR A 75 8.37 -25.49 -1.14
CA THR A 75 7.20 -25.87 -1.93
C THR A 75 6.01 -25.07 -1.45
N LEU A 76 5.46 -24.19 -2.29
CA LEU A 76 4.21 -23.49 -2.02
C LEU A 76 3.08 -24.53 -1.91
N SER A 77 2.30 -24.49 -0.82
CA SER A 77 1.10 -25.33 -0.64
C SER A 77 0.12 -25.13 -1.80
N ALA A 78 -0.76 -26.11 -2.04
CA ALA A 78 -1.76 -26.05 -3.10
C ALA A 78 -2.63 -24.77 -3.05
N GLU A 79 -3.10 -24.37 -1.86
CA GLU A 79 -3.79 -23.08 -1.67
C GLU A 79 -2.92 -21.86 -2.02
N GLY A 80 -1.62 -21.92 -1.75
CA GLY A 80 -0.67 -20.85 -2.08
C GLY A 80 -0.49 -20.71 -3.58
N ALA A 81 -0.35 -21.84 -4.29
CA ALA A 81 -0.28 -21.86 -5.75
C ALA A 81 -1.59 -21.40 -6.41
N ALA A 82 -2.75 -21.80 -5.88
CA ALA A 82 -4.06 -21.36 -6.38
C ALA A 82 -4.26 -19.85 -6.21
N LYS A 83 -3.89 -19.28 -5.04
CA LYS A 83 -3.94 -17.83 -4.84
C LYS A 83 -3.02 -17.09 -5.80
N ALA A 84 -1.77 -17.55 -5.96
CA ALA A 84 -0.84 -16.95 -6.90
C ALA A 84 -1.36 -16.98 -8.36
N SER A 85 -2.00 -18.08 -8.77
CA SER A 85 -2.62 -18.19 -10.10
C SER A 85 -3.78 -17.20 -10.25
N SER A 86 -4.66 -17.10 -9.25
CA SER A 86 -5.79 -16.15 -9.27
C SER A 86 -5.33 -14.69 -9.30
N GLU A 87 -4.26 -14.36 -8.59
CA GLU A 87 -3.64 -13.02 -8.57
C GLU A 87 -3.05 -12.67 -9.94
N SER A 88 -2.49 -13.67 -10.63
CA SER A 88 -1.96 -13.53 -11.98
C SER A 88 -3.06 -13.28 -13.02
N GLU A 89 -4.21 -13.95 -12.89
CA GLU A 89 -5.36 -13.73 -13.77
C GLU A 89 -6.00 -12.35 -13.55
N LYS A 90 -6.17 -11.95 -12.28
CA LYS A 90 -6.70 -10.63 -11.91
C LYS A 90 -5.87 -9.49 -12.49
N ASN A 91 -4.56 -9.66 -12.56
CA ASN A 91 -3.61 -8.64 -12.99
C ASN A 91 -3.09 -8.85 -14.43
N ALA A 92 -3.70 -9.76 -15.19
CA ALA A 92 -3.23 -10.14 -16.52
C ALA A 92 -3.12 -8.97 -17.51
N ASP A 93 -4.04 -8.01 -17.45
CA ASP A 93 -4.02 -6.78 -18.26
C ASP A 93 -2.86 -5.84 -17.89
N ILE A 94 -2.50 -5.76 -16.61
CA ILE A 94 -1.33 -5.01 -16.14
C ILE A 94 -0.06 -5.74 -16.56
N ASP A 95 -0.03 -7.07 -16.44
CA ASP A 95 1.14 -7.89 -16.76
C ASP A 95 1.45 -7.93 -18.26
N ALA A 96 0.41 -8.03 -19.10
CA ALA A 96 0.52 -7.98 -20.55
C ALA A 96 0.83 -6.58 -21.11
N SER A 97 0.77 -5.53 -20.29
CA SER A 97 1.06 -4.17 -20.75
C SER A 97 2.56 -3.96 -21.04
N ASN A 98 2.87 -3.02 -21.94
CA ASN A 98 4.26 -2.60 -22.22
C ASN A 98 4.78 -1.56 -21.21
N LEU A 99 4.22 -1.50 -20.01
CA LEU A 99 4.62 -0.57 -18.96
C LEU A 99 5.88 -1.08 -18.23
N PRO A 100 6.71 -0.20 -17.66
CA PRO A 100 7.82 -0.61 -16.81
C PRO A 100 7.34 -1.34 -15.55
N ASP A 101 8.13 -2.29 -15.06
CA ASP A 101 7.79 -3.10 -13.89
C ASP A 101 7.50 -2.28 -12.64
N GLY A 102 8.18 -1.14 -12.46
CA GLY A 102 7.90 -0.22 -11.36
C GLY A 102 6.46 0.32 -11.40
N VAL A 103 6.00 0.72 -12.58
CA VAL A 103 4.61 1.19 -12.79
C VAL A 103 3.63 0.04 -12.62
N LYS A 104 3.91 -1.14 -13.21
CA LYS A 104 3.06 -2.33 -13.06
C LYS A 104 2.84 -2.71 -11.60
N LYS A 105 3.90 -2.70 -10.79
CA LYS A 105 3.81 -3.00 -9.35
C LYS A 105 2.90 -2.02 -8.62
N ILE A 106 3.05 -0.72 -8.88
CA ILE A 106 2.21 0.30 -8.25
C ILE A 106 0.74 0.14 -8.69
N LEU A 107 0.49 -0.15 -9.97
CA LEU A 107 -0.86 -0.41 -10.49
C LEU A 107 -1.53 -1.62 -9.82
N LYS A 108 -0.78 -2.71 -9.57
CA LYS A 108 -1.29 -3.86 -8.81
C LYS A 108 -1.70 -3.47 -7.40
N VAL A 109 -0.88 -2.68 -6.70
CA VAL A 109 -1.21 -2.19 -5.36
C VAL A 109 -2.45 -1.29 -5.37
N ILE A 110 -2.60 -0.41 -6.38
CA ILE A 110 -3.80 0.41 -6.55
C ILE A 110 -5.04 -0.48 -6.69
N ARG A 111 -4.97 -1.51 -7.53
CA ARG A 111 -6.07 -2.47 -7.72
C ARG A 111 -6.43 -3.19 -6.43
N ASP A 112 -5.43 -3.66 -5.68
CA ASP A 112 -5.65 -4.32 -4.39
C ASP A 112 -6.33 -3.40 -3.38
N ILE A 113 -5.95 -2.11 -3.34
CA ILE A 113 -6.58 -1.13 -2.46
C ILE A 113 -8.04 -0.89 -2.88
N GLN A 114 -8.31 -0.77 -4.17
CA GLN A 114 -9.68 -0.62 -4.69
C GLN A 114 -10.56 -1.82 -4.35
N GLU A 115 -10.07 -3.06 -4.52
CA GLU A 115 -10.80 -4.27 -4.13
C GLU A 115 -11.12 -4.27 -2.62
N LYS A 116 -10.17 -3.83 -1.78
CA LYS A 116 -10.39 -3.70 -0.33
C LYS A 116 -11.44 -2.64 0.01
N ILE A 117 -11.42 -1.50 -0.69
CA ILE A 117 -12.43 -0.45 -0.53
C ILE A 117 -13.81 -1.00 -0.89
N GLN A 118 -13.94 -1.64 -2.06
CA GLN A 118 -15.20 -2.21 -2.53
C GLN A 118 -15.76 -3.24 -1.54
N LYS A 119 -14.92 -4.17 -1.08
CA LYS A 119 -15.30 -5.16 -0.07
C LYS A 119 -15.77 -4.52 1.24
N LYS A 120 -15.13 -3.41 1.67
CA LYS A 120 -15.51 -2.69 2.88
C LYS A 120 -16.81 -1.91 2.71
N MET A 121 -17.08 -1.38 1.51
CA MET A 121 -18.37 -0.77 1.18
C MET A 121 -19.49 -1.81 1.21
N GLU A 122 -19.26 -3.00 0.65
CA GLU A 122 -20.21 -4.11 0.72
C GLU A 122 -20.46 -4.58 2.15
N GLU A 123 -19.42 -4.68 2.97
CA GLU A 123 -19.54 -5.02 4.40
C GLU A 123 -20.37 -3.95 5.15
N LEU A 124 -20.13 -2.68 4.85
CA LEU A 124 -20.88 -1.57 5.42
C LEU A 124 -22.37 -1.61 5.03
N ASP A 125 -22.66 -1.92 3.77
CA ASP A 125 -24.05 -2.09 3.30
C ASP A 125 -24.71 -3.33 3.91
N ALA A 126 -23.97 -4.43 4.06
CA ALA A 126 -24.46 -5.63 4.75
C ALA A 126 -24.83 -5.31 6.21
N ILE A 127 -23.99 -4.59 6.94
CA ILE A 127 -24.25 -4.20 8.33
C ILE A 127 -25.43 -3.24 8.44
N LYS A 128 -25.62 -2.33 7.48
CA LYS A 128 -26.79 -1.44 7.46
C LYS A 128 -28.09 -2.22 7.27
N ASN A 129 -28.08 -3.26 6.45
CA ASN A 129 -29.24 -4.10 6.16
C ASN A 129 -29.44 -5.25 7.18
N ASP A 130 -28.46 -5.51 8.04
CA ASP A 130 -28.55 -6.57 9.05
C ASP A 130 -29.42 -6.14 10.24
N HIS A 131 -30.71 -6.48 10.22
CA HIS A 131 -31.65 -6.16 11.29
C HIS A 131 -31.43 -6.95 12.59
N SER A 132 -30.49 -7.90 12.64
CA SER A 132 -30.20 -8.69 13.86
C SER A 132 -29.33 -7.94 14.88
N LEU A 133 -28.62 -6.89 14.45
CA LEU A 133 -27.72 -6.11 15.29
C LEU A 133 -28.47 -5.03 16.09
N SER A 134 -28.05 -4.84 17.35
CA SER A 134 -28.47 -3.67 18.15
C SER A 134 -27.99 -2.37 17.50
N GLU A 135 -28.71 -1.27 17.73
CA GLU A 135 -28.34 0.05 17.18
C GLU A 135 -26.91 0.45 17.59
N LYS A 136 -26.57 0.25 18.87
CA LYS A 136 -25.24 0.54 19.41
C LYS A 136 -24.13 -0.28 18.75
N ASP A 137 -24.36 -1.58 18.54
CA ASP A 137 -23.37 -2.46 17.90
C ASP A 137 -23.22 -2.13 16.42
N ARG A 138 -24.33 -1.82 15.74
CA ARG A 138 -24.34 -1.37 14.35
C ARG A 138 -23.54 -0.08 14.19
N GLU A 139 -23.80 0.93 15.02
CA GLU A 139 -23.08 2.21 15.01
C GLU A 139 -21.58 2.01 15.22
N GLY A 140 -21.19 1.21 16.23
CA GLY A 140 -19.78 0.92 16.50
C GLY A 140 -19.08 0.25 15.32
N LYS A 141 -19.73 -0.74 14.68
CA LYS A 141 -19.17 -1.40 13.48
C LYS A 141 -19.09 -0.45 12.29
N VAL A 142 -20.12 0.35 12.04
CA VAL A 142 -20.14 1.33 10.96
C VAL A 142 -19.01 2.35 11.14
N GLN A 143 -18.82 2.88 12.35
CA GLN A 143 -17.71 3.80 12.64
C GLN A 143 -16.34 3.16 12.39
N GLY A 144 -16.16 1.89 12.78
CA GLY A 144 -14.95 1.12 12.50
C GLY A 144 -14.67 1.01 10.99
N ILE A 145 -15.67 0.61 10.20
CA ILE A 145 -15.51 0.50 8.74
C ILE A 145 -15.26 1.86 8.09
N LEU A 146 -15.92 2.93 8.53
CA LEU A 146 -15.67 4.28 8.02
C LEU A 146 -14.24 4.75 8.30
N ALA A 147 -13.68 4.41 9.46
CA ALA A 147 -12.29 4.70 9.78
C ALA A 147 -11.32 3.92 8.87
N GLU A 148 -11.59 2.62 8.66
CA GLU A 148 -10.80 1.79 7.74
C GLU A 148 -10.89 2.29 6.29
N LEU A 149 -12.07 2.68 5.82
CA LEU A 149 -12.27 3.28 4.50
C LEU A 149 -11.48 4.58 4.35
N GLY A 150 -11.40 5.41 5.40
CA GLY A 150 -10.57 6.61 5.40
C GLY A 150 -9.07 6.29 5.21
N ILE A 151 -8.57 5.27 5.89
CA ILE A 151 -7.18 4.80 5.74
C ILE A 151 -6.93 4.28 4.32
N LEU A 152 -7.81 3.40 3.81
CA LEU A 152 -7.67 2.83 2.47
C LEU A 152 -7.72 3.91 1.38
N THR A 153 -8.60 4.91 1.52
CA THR A 153 -8.71 6.03 0.58
C THR A 153 -7.44 6.90 0.61
N SER A 154 -6.87 7.13 1.79
CA SER A 154 -5.58 7.83 1.93
C SER A 154 -4.46 7.03 1.27
N GLN A 155 -4.40 5.71 1.48
CA GLN A 155 -3.43 4.83 0.83
C GLN A 155 -3.57 4.84 -0.69
N LEU A 156 -4.80 4.80 -1.22
CA LEU A 156 -5.06 4.90 -2.65
C LEU A 156 -4.50 6.20 -3.23
N THR A 157 -4.73 7.32 -2.54
CA THR A 157 -4.24 8.64 -2.95
C THR A 157 -2.71 8.68 -2.95
N THR A 158 -2.07 8.23 -1.88
CA THR A 158 -0.60 8.17 -1.78
C THR A 158 -0.02 7.28 -2.87
N THR A 159 -0.60 6.10 -3.11
CA THR A 159 -0.12 5.15 -4.11
C THR A 159 -0.29 5.71 -5.53
N THR A 160 -1.38 6.44 -5.78
CA THR A 160 -1.61 7.14 -7.06
C THR A 160 -0.58 8.27 -7.27
N ASN A 161 -0.21 8.99 -6.21
CA ASN A 161 0.85 9.98 -6.29
C ASN A 161 2.22 9.34 -6.57
N ASP A 162 2.51 8.21 -5.92
CA ASP A 162 3.72 7.42 -6.17
C ASP A 162 3.77 6.88 -7.60
N LEU A 163 2.61 6.50 -8.17
CA LEU A 163 2.47 6.16 -9.58
C LEU A 163 2.92 7.33 -10.45
N HIS A 164 2.26 8.49 -10.33
CA HIS A 164 2.58 9.67 -11.14
C HIS A 164 4.04 10.11 -11.00
N ARG A 165 4.58 10.06 -9.78
CA ARG A 165 5.99 10.32 -9.52
C ARG A 165 6.88 9.36 -10.30
N THR A 166 6.63 8.07 -10.19
CA THR A 166 7.40 7.01 -10.87
C THR A 166 7.30 7.12 -12.40
N GLU A 167 6.11 7.41 -12.93
CA GLU A 167 5.89 7.68 -14.35
C GLU A 167 6.71 8.89 -14.86
N ASN A 168 6.82 9.93 -14.03
CA ASN A 168 7.60 11.13 -14.34
C ASN A 168 9.11 10.89 -14.25
N GLU A 169 9.57 10.19 -13.21
CA GLU A 169 10.98 9.82 -13.01
C GLU A 169 11.50 8.94 -14.16
N MET A 170 10.68 8.01 -14.64
CA MET A 170 10.99 7.16 -15.80
C MET A 170 10.71 7.83 -17.15
N LYS A 171 10.23 9.09 -17.15
CA LYS A 171 9.93 9.88 -18.35
C LYS A 171 9.03 9.13 -19.34
N LEU A 172 7.98 8.47 -18.84
CA LEU A 172 7.02 7.76 -19.68
C LEU A 172 6.39 8.67 -20.72
N SER A 173 6.11 8.11 -21.90
CA SER A 173 5.37 8.82 -22.95
C SER A 173 3.94 9.12 -22.50
N SER A 174 3.32 10.14 -23.09
CA SER A 174 1.93 10.50 -22.81
C SER A 174 0.97 9.34 -23.07
N SER A 175 1.22 8.52 -24.10
CA SER A 175 0.44 7.32 -24.38
C SER A 175 0.57 6.26 -23.28
N MET A 176 1.77 6.05 -22.73
CA MET A 176 1.98 5.11 -21.63
C MET A 176 1.32 5.56 -20.33
N LYS A 177 1.38 6.86 -20.01
CA LYS A 177 0.66 7.43 -18.85
C LYS A 177 -0.85 7.30 -18.99
N LYS A 178 -1.40 7.52 -20.19
CA LYS A 178 -2.82 7.29 -20.47
C LYS A 178 -3.22 5.82 -20.28
N LEU A 179 -2.41 4.89 -20.76
CA LEU A 179 -2.63 3.47 -20.56
C LEU A 179 -2.62 3.11 -19.07
N SER A 180 -1.62 3.58 -18.33
CA SER A 180 -1.50 3.40 -16.88
C SER A 180 -2.75 3.88 -16.15
N ASN A 181 -3.21 5.11 -16.43
CA ASN A 181 -4.45 5.66 -15.85
C ASN A 181 -5.68 4.80 -16.17
N SER A 182 -5.78 4.27 -17.39
CA SER A 182 -6.87 3.38 -17.77
C SER A 182 -6.84 2.04 -17.04
N LEU A 183 -5.65 1.51 -16.71
CA LEU A 183 -5.48 0.25 -15.99
C LEU A 183 -5.70 0.39 -14.48
N SER A 184 -5.52 1.60 -13.94
CA SER A 184 -5.82 1.93 -12.54
C SER A 184 -7.29 2.22 -12.26
N ALA A 185 -8.16 2.28 -13.27
CA ALA A 185 -9.58 2.53 -13.05
C ALA A 185 -10.23 1.32 -12.34
N PRO A 186 -11.21 1.54 -11.43
CA PRO A 186 -12.02 0.46 -10.89
C PRO A 186 -12.67 -0.33 -12.02
N ARG A 187 -12.77 -1.65 -11.86
CA ARG A 187 -13.50 -2.52 -12.78
C ARG A 187 -14.97 -2.59 -12.34
N ASP A 188 -15.87 -2.24 -13.24
CA ASP A 188 -17.30 -2.47 -13.09
C ASP A 188 -17.66 -3.95 -13.30
#